data_AF-A0A2N2MZ66-F1
#
_entry.id   AF-A0A2N2MZ66-F1
#
_cell.length_a   1.000
_cell.length_b   1.000
_cell.length_c   1.000
_cell.angle_alpha   90.00
_cell.angle_beta   90.00
_cell.angle_gamma   90.00
#
_symmetry.space_group_name_H-M   'P 1'
#
loop_
_entity.id
_entity.type
_entity.pdbx_description
1 polymer ?
#
loop_
_entity_poly.entity_id
_entity_poly.type
_entity_poly.pdbx_seq_one_letter_code
_entity_poly.pdbx_strand_id
1 'polypeptide(L)'
;MNEVLRMINDQGLNPAEMALTPAALASILKLVDAGTININTGKSLLQKVQQTGKSPDAIVAEEGLGLVSDDSAIRAVCEEVLAESPNEVAAYKGGKVTLIGWFVGGVMKKMRGKADAAMAKTILEELLNS
;
A
#
# COMPACT_ATOMS: atom_id res chain seq x y z
N MET A 1 -9.90 13.03 -6.80
CA MET A 1 -11.26 13.47 -7.13
C MET A 1 -12.09 12.37 -7.79
N ASN A 2 -11.63 11.74 -8.88
CA ASN A 2 -12.35 10.65 -9.56
C ASN A 2 -12.78 9.49 -8.63
N GLU A 3 -11.95 9.12 -7.65
CA GLU A 3 -12.30 8.04 -6.71
C GLU A 3 -13.45 8.38 -5.76
N VAL A 4 -13.64 9.66 -5.41
CA VAL A 4 -14.77 10.08 -4.58
C VAL A 4 -16.08 9.97 -5.38
N LEU A 5 -16.06 10.42 -6.63
CA LEU A 5 -17.21 10.29 -7.53
C LEU A 5 -17.57 8.83 -7.78
N ARG A 6 -16.55 7.98 -7.99
CA ARG A 6 -16.75 6.54 -8.11
C ARG A 6 -17.39 5.95 -6.87
N MET A 7 -16.90 6.29 -5.67
CA MET A 7 -17.48 5.81 -4.40
C MET A 7 -18.94 6.25 -4.23
N ILE A 8 -19.26 7.50 -4.56
CA ILE A 8 -20.63 8.03 -4.51
C ILE A 8 -21.54 7.24 -5.44
N ASN A 9 -21.11 6.99 -6.67
CA ASN A 9 -21.87 6.24 -7.66
C ASN A 9 -22.04 4.77 -7.26
N ASP A 10 -20.97 4.11 -6.82
CA ASP A 10 -20.97 2.69 -6.44
C ASP A 10 -21.87 2.42 -5.22
N GLN A 11 -22.01 3.40 -4.32
CA GLN A 11 -22.82 3.29 -3.10
C GLN A 11 -24.18 3.97 -3.20
N GLY A 12 -24.50 4.63 -4.33
CA GLY A 12 -25.75 5.36 -4.52
C GLY A 12 -25.96 6.49 -3.50
N LEU A 13 -24.87 7.11 -3.03
CA LEU A 13 -24.94 8.07 -1.92
C LEU A 13 -25.45 9.44 -2.36
N ASN A 14 -26.28 10.06 -1.51
CA ASN A 14 -26.55 11.49 -1.61
C ASN A 14 -25.36 12.27 -1.02
N PRO A 15 -24.78 13.26 -1.74
CA PRO A 15 -23.70 14.09 -1.22
C PRO A 15 -24.00 14.75 0.13
N ALA A 16 -25.28 15.02 0.45
CA ALA A 16 -25.70 15.60 1.72
C ALA A 16 -25.59 14.65 2.92
N GLU A 17 -25.49 13.33 2.69
CA GLU A 17 -25.46 12.29 3.72
C GLU A 17 -24.07 11.64 3.85
N MET A 18 -23.05 12.24 3.24
CA MET A 18 -21.70 11.71 3.26
C MET A 18 -21.01 12.01 4.60
N ALA A 19 -20.45 10.95 5.20
CA ALA A 19 -19.55 11.07 6.33
C ALA A 19 -18.14 11.53 5.90
N LEU A 20 -17.75 11.25 4.65
CA LEU A 20 -16.53 11.78 4.04
C LEU A 20 -16.70 13.26 3.73
N THR A 21 -16.31 14.12 4.67
CA THR A 21 -16.34 15.58 4.52
C THR A 21 -15.16 16.11 3.68
N PRO A 22 -15.23 17.34 3.13
CA PRO A 22 -14.10 17.98 2.48
C PRO A 22 -12.85 18.07 3.37
N ALA A 23 -13.04 18.28 4.68
CA ALA A 23 -11.95 18.31 5.65
C ALA A 23 -11.29 16.93 5.80
N ALA A 24 -12.08 15.84 5.84
CA ALA A 24 -11.54 14.49 5.87
C ALA A 24 -10.79 14.14 4.58
N LEU A 25 -11.32 14.51 3.41
CA LEU A 25 -10.63 14.34 2.14
C LEU A 25 -9.28 15.09 2.13
N ALA A 26 -9.25 16.33 2.60
CA ALA A 26 -8.01 17.11 2.70
C ALA A 26 -6.99 16.48 3.66
N SER A 27 -7.43 15.89 4.79
CA SER A 27 -6.54 15.14 5.69
C SER A 27 -5.94 13.91 5.00
N ILE A 28 -6.76 13.12 4.29
CA ILE A 28 -6.26 11.95 3.53
C ILE A 28 -5.19 12.36 2.51
N LEU A 29 -5.42 13.45 1.76
CA LEU A 29 -4.44 13.95 0.79
C LEU A 29 -3.13 14.36 1.47
N LYS A 30 -3.20 15.07 2.61
CA LYS A 30 -2.00 15.43 3.38
C LYS A 30 -1.22 14.21 3.87
N LEU A 31 -1.91 13.14 4.29
CA LEU A 31 -1.25 11.90 4.72
C LEU A 31 -0.51 11.21 3.56
N VAL A 32 -1.07 11.27 2.35
CA VAL A 32 -0.41 10.76 1.14
C VAL A 32 0.77 11.65 0.75
N ASP A 33 0.58 12.97 0.71
CA ASP A 33 1.62 13.93 0.34
C ASP A 33 2.80 13.91 1.32
N ALA A 34 2.54 13.69 2.61
CA ALA A 34 3.56 13.53 3.64
C ALA A 34 4.27 12.18 3.60
N GLY A 35 3.84 11.23 2.76
CA GLY A 35 4.37 9.87 2.71
C GLY A 35 3.98 9.00 3.91
N THR A 36 3.11 9.48 4.79
CA THR A 36 2.62 8.72 5.95
C THR A 36 1.83 7.50 5.50
N ILE A 37 1.12 7.57 4.38
CA ILE A 37 0.46 6.43 3.72
C ILE A 37 0.71 6.51 2.22
N ASN A 38 0.63 5.38 1.51
CA ASN A 38 0.66 5.43 0.04
C ASN A 38 -0.72 5.71 -0.57
N ILE A 39 -0.73 5.93 -1.89
CA ILE A 39 -1.93 6.23 -2.68
C ILE A 39 -3.00 5.14 -2.53
N ASN A 40 -2.63 3.85 -2.52
CA ASN A 40 -3.60 2.76 -2.43
C ASN A 40 -4.30 2.75 -1.07
N THR A 41 -3.55 2.90 0.02
CA THR A 41 -4.08 3.07 1.36
C THR A 41 -4.98 4.30 1.43
N GLY A 42 -4.57 5.42 0.84
CA GLY A 42 -5.40 6.63 0.75
C GLY A 42 -6.75 6.40 0.06
N LYS A 43 -6.77 5.62 -1.04
CA LYS A 43 -8.02 5.24 -1.71
C LYS A 43 -8.92 4.38 -0.82
N SER A 44 -8.37 3.40 -0.12
CA SER A 44 -9.12 2.57 0.83
C SER A 44 -9.64 3.39 2.02
N LEU A 45 -8.89 4.42 2.43
CA LEU A 45 -9.25 5.28 3.55
C LEU A 45 -10.50 6.12 3.26
N LEU A 46 -10.73 6.54 2.01
CA LEU A 46 -11.95 7.23 1.59
C LEU A 46 -13.21 6.42 1.95
N GLN A 47 -13.20 5.12 1.64
CA GLN A 47 -14.31 4.22 1.91
C GLN A 47 -14.47 3.97 3.41
N LYS A 48 -13.37 3.77 4.14
CA LYS A 48 -13.39 3.54 5.59
C LYS A 48 -13.94 4.74 6.35
N VAL A 49 -13.54 5.95 5.99
CA VAL A 49 -14.10 7.19 6.57
C VAL A 49 -15.59 7.27 6.30
N GLN A 50 -16.03 7.01 5.07
CA GLN A 50 -17.45 7.04 4.72
C GLN A 50 -18.27 6.00 5.51
N GLN A 51 -17.74 4.80 5.72
CA GLN A 51 -18.44 3.71 6.42
C GLN A 51 -18.46 3.89 7.94
N THR A 52 -17.39 4.44 8.52
CA THR A 52 -17.21 4.50 9.98
C THR A 52 -17.53 5.86 10.57
N GLY A 53 -17.50 6.93 9.76
CA GLY A 53 -17.55 8.31 10.23
C GLY A 53 -16.33 8.76 11.06
N LYS A 54 -15.32 7.90 11.21
CA LYS A 54 -14.09 8.24 11.94
C LYS A 54 -13.19 9.15 11.11
N SER A 55 -12.33 9.90 11.81
CA SER A 55 -11.31 10.70 11.13
C SER A 55 -10.26 9.80 10.43
N PRO A 56 -9.68 10.26 9.31
CA PRO A 56 -8.61 9.54 8.62
C PRO A 56 -7.44 9.16 9.55
N ASP A 57 -6.99 10.11 10.36
CA ASP A 57 -5.88 9.93 11.29
C ASP A 57 -6.16 8.84 12.34
N ALA A 58 -7.38 8.79 12.86
CA ALA A 58 -7.78 7.74 13.81
C ALA A 58 -7.75 6.35 13.17
N ILE A 59 -8.27 6.22 11.94
CA ILE A 59 -8.26 4.93 11.23
C ILE A 59 -6.83 4.49 10.92
N VAL A 60 -5.96 5.42 10.51
CA VAL A 60 -4.54 5.11 10.25
C VAL A 60 -3.83 4.63 11.51
N ALA A 61 -4.08 5.25 12.66
CA ALA A 61 -3.50 4.83 13.93
C ALA A 61 -4.06 3.48 14.41
N GLU A 62 -5.38 3.29 14.38
CA GLU A 62 -6.05 2.06 14.83
C GLU A 62 -5.66 0.83 13.99
N GLU A 63 -5.56 1.00 12.66
CA GLU A 63 -5.25 -0.10 11.74
C GLU A 63 -3.74 -0.19 11.41
N GLY A 64 -2.94 0.70 11.99
CA GLY A 64 -1.49 0.80 11.78
C GLY A 64 -1.12 0.99 10.30
N LEU A 65 -1.89 1.77 9.54
CA LEU A 65 -1.78 1.89 8.07
C LEU A 65 -0.59 2.74 7.59
N GLY A 66 0.27 3.16 8.50
CA GLY A 66 1.48 3.90 8.18
C GLY A 66 2.36 3.17 7.16
N LEU A 67 2.94 3.93 6.23
CA LEU A 67 3.96 3.44 5.33
C LEU A 67 5.18 3.01 6.15
N VAL A 68 5.65 1.80 5.92
CA VAL A 68 6.91 1.33 6.47
C VAL A 68 7.99 1.76 5.50
N SER A 69 8.81 2.72 5.92
CA SER A 69 10.02 3.17 5.23
C SER A 69 11.30 2.65 5.89
N ASP A 70 11.17 1.78 6.90
CA ASP A 70 12.32 1.13 7.52
C ASP A 70 12.82 0.01 6.58
N ASP A 71 13.97 0.26 5.96
CA ASP A 71 14.65 -0.67 5.06
C ASP A 71 14.86 -2.04 5.70
N SER A 72 15.06 -2.12 7.03
CA SER A 72 15.27 -3.39 7.72
C SER A 72 14.01 -4.26 7.76
N ALA A 73 12.85 -3.64 7.96
CA ALA A 73 11.56 -4.32 7.98
C ALA A 73 11.15 -4.79 6.58
N ILE A 74 11.37 -3.97 5.55
CA ILE A 74 11.12 -4.35 4.16
C ILE A 74 12.06 -5.49 3.76
N ARG A 75 13.36 -5.38 4.10
CA ARG A 75 14.37 -6.39 3.80
C ARG A 75 14.06 -7.74 4.43
N ALA A 76 13.63 -7.78 5.68
CA ALA A 76 13.23 -9.03 6.34
C ALA A 76 12.09 -9.74 5.58
N VAL A 77 11.09 -8.99 5.10
CA VAL A 77 9.99 -9.56 4.30
C VAL A 77 10.46 -9.97 2.91
N CYS A 78 11.38 -9.21 2.29
CA CYS A 78 12.00 -9.62 1.02
C CYS A 78 12.70 -10.97 1.16
N GLU A 79 13.54 -11.15 2.20
CA GLU A 79 14.22 -12.42 2.48
C GLU A 79 13.22 -13.57 2.69
N GLU A 80 12.14 -13.33 3.42
CA GLU A 80 11.06 -14.31 3.62
C GLU A 80 10.41 -14.72 2.29
N VAL A 81 10.04 -13.76 1.44
CA VAL A 81 9.43 -14.02 0.12
C VAL A 81 10.36 -14.83 -0.78
N LEU A 82 11.66 -14.51 -0.78
CA LEU A 82 12.67 -15.24 -1.54
C LEU A 82 12.85 -16.68 -1.01
N ALA A 83 12.87 -16.85 0.32
CA ALA A 83 13.00 -18.17 0.96
C ALA A 83 11.78 -19.07 0.69
N GLU A 84 10.57 -18.50 0.62
CA GLU A 84 9.34 -19.22 0.28
C GLU A 84 9.24 -19.61 -1.20
N SER A 85 10.07 -19.01 -2.07
CA SER A 85 9.94 -19.10 -3.53
C SER A 85 11.26 -19.52 -4.23
N PRO A 86 11.89 -20.64 -3.84
CA PRO A 86 13.23 -21.00 -4.32
C PRO A 86 13.29 -21.28 -5.83
N ASN A 87 12.20 -21.78 -6.42
CA ASN A 87 12.12 -22.05 -7.86
C ASN A 87 12.13 -20.76 -8.67
N GLU A 88 11.40 -19.74 -8.22
CA GLU A 88 11.33 -18.43 -8.82
C GLU A 88 12.66 -17.70 -8.67
N VAL A 89 13.36 -17.88 -7.54
CA VAL A 89 14.72 -17.35 -7.34
C VAL A 89 15.68 -17.95 -8.36
N ALA A 90 15.67 -19.28 -8.53
CA ALA A 90 16.49 -19.95 -9.52
C ALA A 90 16.16 -19.50 -10.95
N ALA A 91 14.88 -19.34 -11.29
CA ALA A 91 14.45 -18.85 -12.60
C ALA A 91 14.89 -17.40 -12.85
N TYR A 92 14.83 -16.53 -11.83
CA TYR A 92 15.32 -15.16 -11.92
C TYR A 92 16.83 -15.13 -12.16
N LYS A 93 17.60 -15.87 -11.35
CA LYS A 93 19.06 -16.01 -11.52
C LYS A 93 19.43 -16.67 -12.86
N GLY A 94 18.56 -17.50 -13.42
CA GLY A 94 18.66 -18.09 -14.76
C GLY A 94 18.33 -17.14 -15.91
N GLY A 95 18.06 -15.86 -15.65
CA GLY A 95 17.84 -14.82 -16.66
C GLY A 95 16.39 -14.38 -16.84
N LYS A 96 15.43 -14.96 -16.11
CA LYS A 96 14.02 -14.53 -16.14
C LYS A 96 13.78 -13.30 -15.25
N VAL A 97 14.46 -12.20 -15.56
CA VAL A 97 14.46 -10.96 -14.77
C VAL A 97 13.08 -10.32 -14.59
N THR A 98 12.11 -10.67 -15.46
CA THR A 98 10.72 -10.20 -15.34
C THR A 98 10.02 -10.69 -14.07
N LEU A 99 10.55 -11.72 -13.39
CA LEU A 99 10.03 -12.18 -12.10
C LEU A 99 10.19 -11.15 -10.97
N ILE A 100 10.99 -10.10 -11.14
CA ILE A 100 11.13 -9.06 -10.11
C ILE A 100 9.78 -8.45 -9.72
N GLY A 101 8.89 -8.20 -10.69
CA GLY A 101 7.56 -7.65 -10.42
C GLY A 101 6.68 -8.60 -9.62
N TRP A 102 6.86 -9.92 -9.80
CA TRP A 102 6.13 -10.93 -9.03
C TRP A 102 6.59 -10.95 -7.56
N PHE A 103 7.91 -10.89 -7.32
CA PHE A 103 8.46 -10.79 -5.96
C PHE A 103 8.02 -9.50 -5.26
N VAL A 104 8.06 -8.35 -5.95
CA VAL A 104 7.53 -7.08 -5.42
C VAL A 104 6.06 -7.24 -5.03
N GLY A 105 5.24 -7.89 -5.87
CA GLY A 105 3.85 -8.20 -5.55
C GLY A 105 3.70 -9.06 -4.30
N GLY A 106 4.57 -10.06 -4.12
CA GLY A 106 4.63 -10.90 -2.91
C GLY A 106 4.92 -10.11 -1.64
N VAL A 107 5.95 -9.25 -1.68
CA VAL A 107 6.32 -8.36 -0.56
C VAL A 107 5.18 -7.41 -0.24
N MET A 108 4.62 -6.73 -1.25
CA MET A 108 3.48 -5.83 -1.10
C MET A 108 2.28 -6.53 -0.46
N LYS A 109 2.01 -7.79 -0.84
CA LYS A 109 0.92 -8.57 -0.26
C LYS A 109 1.16 -8.89 1.22
N LYS A 110 2.35 -9.38 1.58
CA LYS A 110 2.70 -9.70 2.98
C LYS A 110 2.67 -8.45 3.87
N MET A 111 3.18 -7.32 3.35
CA MET A 111 3.15 -6.05 4.06
C MET A 111 1.81 -5.31 3.96
N ARG A 112 0.77 -5.92 3.37
CA ARG A 112 -0.57 -5.33 3.19
C ARG A 112 -0.54 -3.95 2.52
N GLY A 113 0.38 -3.80 1.56
CA GLY A 113 0.61 -2.55 0.84
C GLY A 113 1.25 -1.47 1.70
N LYS A 114 1.83 -1.77 2.86
CA LYS A 114 2.55 -0.77 3.69
C LYS A 114 4.00 -0.56 3.26
N ALA A 115 4.54 -1.42 2.40
CA ALA A 115 5.86 -1.21 1.82
C ALA A 115 5.79 -0.20 0.67
N ASP A 116 6.89 0.54 0.48
CA ASP A 116 7.11 1.21 -0.79
C ASP A 116 7.57 0.20 -1.85
N ALA A 117 6.89 0.19 -3.00
CA ALA A 117 7.16 -0.79 -4.05
C ALA A 117 8.51 -0.57 -4.75
N ALA A 118 8.98 0.68 -4.84
CA ALA A 118 10.29 0.98 -5.42
C ALA A 118 11.39 0.53 -4.47
N MET A 119 11.25 0.80 -3.16
CA MET A 119 12.19 0.33 -2.15
C MET A 119 12.25 -1.20 -2.07
N ALA A 120 11.09 -1.87 -2.04
CA ALA A 120 11.03 -3.33 -2.05
C ALA A 120 11.71 -3.91 -3.31
N LYS A 121 11.52 -3.28 -4.47
CA LYS A 121 12.19 -3.67 -5.71
C LYS A 121 13.71 -3.53 -5.57
N THR A 122 14.21 -2.40 -5.10
CA THR A 122 15.65 -2.16 -4.91
C THR A 122 16.28 -3.21 -3.99
N ILE A 123 15.66 -3.48 -2.84
CA ILE A 123 16.16 -4.48 -1.89
C ILE A 123 16.13 -5.89 -2.49
N LEU A 124 15.07 -6.26 -3.21
CA LEU A 124 14.99 -7.55 -3.90
C LEU A 124 16.09 -7.70 -4.96
N GLU A 125 16.36 -6.65 -5.74
CA GLU A 125 17.44 -6.66 -6.73
C GLU A 125 18.82 -6.81 -6.06
N GLU A 126 19.05 -6.19 -4.90
CA GLU A 126 20.28 -6.40 -4.12
C GLU A 126 20.42 -7.85 -3.65
N LEU A 127 19.37 -8.41 -3.03
CA LEU A 127 19.38 -9.78 -2.49
C LEU A 127 19.50 -10.86 -3.57
N LEU A 128 18.94 -10.62 -4.76
CA LEU A 128 18.99 -11.56 -5.88
C LEU A 128 20.32 -11.49 -6.65
N ASN A 129 21.02 -10.35 -6.61
CA ASN A 129 22.31 -10.17 -7.29
C ASN A 129 23.52 -10.39 -6.37
N SER A 130 23.31 -10.57 -5.06
CA SER A 130 24.29 -11.16 -4.14
C SER A 130 24.42 -12.68 -4.32
#